data_AF-A0A8S0FYK6-F1
#
_entry.id   AF-A0A8S0FYK6-F1
#
_cell.length_a   1.000
_cell.length_b   1.000
_cell.length_c   1.000
_cell.angle_alpha   90.00
_cell.angle_beta   90.00
_cell.angle_gamma   90.00
#
_symmetry.space_group_name_H-M   'P 1'
#
loop_
_entity.id
_entity.type
_entity.pdbx_description
1 polymer ?
#
loop_
_entity_poly.entity_id
_entity_poly.type
_entity_poly.pdbx_seq_one_letter_code
_entity_poly.pdbx_strand_id
1 'polypeptide(L)'
;MPEMEQKGYSRGFAAAITASGSLITPIIPPGIALILYGLVADVSIGSMFMAGILPGLLCSAMLIVTVWLVAIRRGLKPSSEHWPKPKEVSVALVQAWPALFLIVAVIGGIRANIFTPTEAGAVAVLLVMFIGFVIYRELKISHVFTALSETARSTASVMLITDNITSSNYGECRAGLDIFP
;
A
#
# COMPACT_ATOMS: atom_id res chain seq x y z
N MET A 1 -1.02 4.76 -15.65
CA MET A 1 -0.10 5.06 -16.78
C MET A 1 -0.83 5.31 -18.11
N PRO A 2 -1.66 4.39 -18.67
CA PRO A 2 -2.21 4.56 -20.03
C PRO A 2 -3.09 5.81 -20.20
N GLU A 3 -3.82 6.22 -19.17
CA GLU A 3 -4.64 7.43 -19.19
C GLU A 3 -3.80 8.73 -19.29
N MET A 4 -2.57 8.74 -18.76
CA MET A 4 -1.69 9.91 -18.86
C MET A 4 -1.11 10.04 -20.28
N GLU A 5 -0.83 8.92 -20.94
CA GLU A 5 -0.38 8.92 -22.34
C GLU A 5 -1.47 9.45 -23.28
N GLN A 6 -2.73 9.05 -23.07
CA GLN A 6 -3.89 9.55 -23.84
C GLN A 6 -4.09 11.06 -23.69
N LYS A 7 -3.67 11.63 -22.57
CA LYS A 7 -3.74 13.07 -22.28
C LYS A 7 -2.52 13.87 -22.78
N GLY A 8 -1.63 13.23 -23.54
CA GLY A 8 -0.48 13.89 -24.18
C GLY A 8 0.77 13.99 -23.30
N TYR A 9 0.83 13.29 -22.16
CA TYR A 9 2.06 13.19 -21.36
C TYR A 9 3.02 12.18 -22.00
N SER A 10 4.33 12.47 -21.97
CA SER A 10 5.32 11.51 -22.46
C SER A 10 5.35 10.25 -21.59
N ARG A 11 5.48 9.10 -22.23
CA ARG A 11 5.52 7.79 -21.56
C ARG A 11 6.60 7.70 -20.48
N GLY A 12 7.77 8.28 -20.73
CA GLY A 12 8.85 8.35 -19.75
C GLY A 12 8.51 9.21 -18.52
N PHE A 13 7.75 10.29 -18.70
CA PHE A 13 7.30 11.13 -17.59
C PHE A 13 6.21 10.44 -16.75
N ALA A 14 5.23 9.82 -17.42
CA ALA A 14 4.19 9.04 -16.74
C ALA A 14 4.77 7.85 -15.97
N ALA A 15 5.76 7.15 -16.56
CA ALA A 15 6.46 6.06 -15.92
C ALA A 15 7.25 6.53 -14.68
N ALA A 16 8.03 7.60 -14.83
CA ALA A 16 8.85 8.14 -13.74
C ALA A 16 8.02 8.59 -12.54
N ILE A 17 6.93 9.34 -12.76
CA ILE A 17 6.08 9.83 -11.66
C ILE A 17 5.37 8.68 -10.95
N THR A 18 4.83 7.72 -11.70
CA THR A 18 4.15 6.57 -11.08
C THR A 18 5.13 5.72 -10.28
N ALA A 19 6.34 5.48 -10.82
CA ALA A 19 7.38 4.74 -10.12
C ALA A 19 7.83 5.49 -8.85
N SER A 20 8.16 6.78 -8.94
CA SER A 20 8.55 7.59 -7.78
C SER A 20 7.44 7.70 -6.74
N GLY A 21 6.19 7.82 -7.15
CA GLY A 21 5.03 7.84 -6.24
C GLY A 21 4.85 6.53 -5.48
N SER A 22 5.03 5.39 -6.16
CA SER A 22 4.89 4.06 -5.54
C SER A 22 5.94 3.80 -4.45
N LEU A 23 7.12 4.43 -4.54
CA LEU A 23 8.18 4.34 -3.53
C LEU A 23 7.85 5.11 -2.24
N ILE A 24 6.92 6.06 -2.28
CA ILE A 24 6.49 6.81 -1.08
C ILE A 24 5.49 5.97 -0.25
N THR A 25 4.70 5.12 -0.89
CA THR A 25 3.70 4.27 -0.22
C THR A 25 4.25 3.44 0.94
N PRO A 26 5.41 2.75 0.86
CA PRO A 26 5.95 1.98 1.99
C PRO A 26 6.46 2.85 3.15
N ILE A 27 6.67 4.17 2.95
CA ILE A 27 7.16 5.11 3.96
C ILE A 27 5.99 5.67 4.80
N ILE A 28 4.80 5.82 4.22
CA ILE A 28 3.62 6.29 4.95
C ILE A 28 3.06 5.11 5.77
N PRO A 29 2.93 5.22 7.11
CA PRO A 29 2.35 4.15 7.92
C PRO A 29 0.91 3.83 7.49
N PRO A 30 0.51 2.54 7.46
CA PRO A 30 1.25 1.32 7.78
C PRO A 30 1.99 0.73 6.56
N GLY A 31 3.33 0.58 6.65
CA GLY A 31 4.17 -0.01 5.59
C GLY A 31 4.96 -1.23 6.06
N ILE A 32 4.99 -2.30 5.25
CA ILE A 32 5.71 -3.56 5.57
C ILE A 32 7.21 -3.30 5.81
N ALA A 33 7.83 -2.41 5.03
CA ALA A 33 9.26 -2.08 5.17
C ALA A 33 9.59 -1.45 6.53
N LEU A 34 8.72 -0.58 7.05
CA LEU A 34 8.88 0.01 8.38
C LEU A 34 8.75 -1.06 9.47
N ILE A 35 7.78 -1.97 9.35
CA ILE A 35 7.61 -3.07 10.30
C ILE A 35 8.85 -3.97 10.30
N LEU A 36 9.35 -4.34 9.12
CA LEU A 36 10.57 -5.15 9.00
C LEU A 36 11.79 -4.46 9.62
N TYR A 37 11.96 -3.16 9.41
CA TYR A 37 13.02 -2.42 10.08
C TYR A 37 12.86 -2.41 11.59
N GLY A 38 11.63 -2.15 12.08
CA GLY A 38 11.34 -2.16 13.51
C GLY A 38 11.67 -3.50 14.17
N LEU A 39 11.38 -4.60 13.48
CA LEU A 39 11.74 -5.94 13.93
C LEU A 39 13.26 -6.18 13.94
N VAL A 40 13.98 -5.76 12.90
CA VAL A 40 15.43 -5.99 12.81
C VAL A 40 16.24 -5.09 13.76
N ALA A 41 15.82 -3.83 13.92
CA ALA A 41 16.50 -2.84 14.75
C ALA A 41 16.02 -2.84 16.21
N ASP A 42 15.08 -3.73 16.55
CA ASP A 42 14.45 -3.86 17.87
C ASP A 42 13.91 -2.54 18.45
N VAL A 43 13.43 -1.67 17.55
CA VAL A 43 12.84 -0.37 17.92
C VAL A 43 11.32 -0.48 17.96
N SER A 44 10.71 0.27 18.87
CA SER A 44 9.25 0.33 18.99
C SER A 44 8.60 0.74 17.66
N ILE A 45 7.76 -0.15 17.13
CA ILE A 45 7.02 0.03 15.88
C ILE A 45 6.14 1.29 15.96
N GLY A 46 5.54 1.56 17.13
CA GLY A 46 4.71 2.74 17.34
C GLY A 46 5.51 4.05 17.25
N SER A 47 6.71 4.08 17.84
CA SER A 47 7.61 5.23 17.72
C SER A 47 8.09 5.42 16.29
N MET A 48 8.36 4.33 15.57
CA MET A 48 8.77 4.37 14.18
C MET A 48 7.64 4.86 13.25
N PHE A 49 6.39 4.47 13.51
CA PHE A 49 5.24 4.98 12.77
C PHE A 49 5.06 6.49 12.95
N MET A 50 5.19 6.99 14.18
CA MET A 50 5.16 8.44 14.45
C MET A 50 6.33 9.15 13.76
N ALA A 51 7.53 8.57 13.81
CA ALA A 51 8.70 9.11 13.14
C ALA A 51 8.56 9.09 11.60
N GLY A 52 7.85 8.11 11.02
CA GLY A 52 7.65 7.93 9.59
C GLY A 52 6.70 8.93 8.93
N ILE A 53 5.82 9.58 9.70
CA ILE A 53 4.90 10.62 9.18
C ILE A 53 5.68 11.80 8.60
N LEU A 54 6.71 12.27 9.32
CA LEU A 54 7.51 13.41 8.91
C LEU A 54 8.26 13.20 7.58
N PRO A 55 9.06 12.12 7.38
CA PRO A 55 9.71 11.84 6.11
C PRO A 55 8.70 11.50 5.01
N GLY A 56 7.59 10.82 5.31
CA GLY A 56 6.54 10.56 4.32
C GLY A 56 5.94 11.84 3.75
N LEU A 57 5.61 12.81 4.62
CA LEU A 57 5.10 14.11 4.22
C LEU A 57 6.15 14.92 3.45
N LEU A 58 7.40 14.89 3.90
CA LEU A 58 8.51 15.58 3.23
C LEU A 58 8.74 15.03 1.81
N CYS A 59 8.84 13.72 1.64
CA CYS A 59 8.98 13.08 0.34
C CYS A 59 7.79 13.39 -0.58
N SER A 60 6.57 13.36 -0.05
CA SER A 60 5.37 13.75 -0.80
C SER A 60 5.44 15.19 -1.28
N ALA A 61 5.79 16.13 -0.40
CA ALA A 61 5.95 17.54 -0.74
C ALA A 61 7.06 17.76 -1.78
N MET A 62 8.21 17.09 -1.63
CA MET A 62 9.31 17.16 -2.59
C MET A 62 8.90 16.62 -3.96
N LEU A 63 8.11 15.55 -4.01
CA LEU A 63 7.63 15.00 -5.26
C LEU A 63 6.63 15.95 -5.93
N ILE A 64 5.69 16.54 -5.17
CA ILE A 64 4.76 17.57 -5.68
C ILE A 64 5.53 18.75 -6.26
N VAL A 65 6.50 19.30 -5.53
CA VAL A 65 7.32 20.43 -5.98
C VAL A 65 8.12 20.06 -7.23
N THR A 66 8.73 18.88 -7.26
CA THR A 66 9.51 18.41 -8.41
C THR A 66 8.64 18.28 -9.65
N VAL A 67 7.47 17.65 -9.51
CA VAL A 67 6.51 17.51 -10.61
C VAL A 67 6.01 18.87 -11.08
N TRP A 68 5.73 19.80 -10.17
CA TRP A 68 5.29 21.15 -10.49
C TRP A 68 6.35 21.95 -11.27
N LEU A 69 7.61 21.93 -10.81
CA LEU A 69 8.72 22.58 -11.51
C LEU A 69 8.95 21.99 -12.91
N VAL A 70 8.89 20.66 -13.03
CA VAL A 70 9.04 19.98 -14.32
C VAL A 70 7.86 20.29 -15.24
N ALA A 71 6.64 20.40 -14.71
CA ALA A 71 5.45 20.75 -15.49
C ALA A 71 5.54 22.17 -16.06
N ILE A 72 6.00 23.14 -15.26
CA ILE A 72 6.23 24.52 -15.72
C ILE A 72 7.35 24.55 -16.79
N ARG A 73 8.48 23.89 -16.52
CA ARG A 73 9.63 23.87 -17.46
C ARG A 73 9.34 23.17 -18.78
N ARG A 74 8.49 22.14 -18.77
CA ARG A 74 8.12 21.39 -19.98
C ARG A 74 6.84 21.90 -20.64
N GLY A 75 6.20 22.94 -20.09
CA GLY A 75 4.94 23.49 -20.62
C GLY A 75 3.83 22.44 -20.69
N LEU A 76 3.79 21.50 -19.75
CA LEU A 76 2.79 20.43 -19.75
C LEU A 76 1.40 21.06 -19.58
N LYS A 77 0.51 20.80 -20.54
CA LYS A 77 -0.88 21.27 -20.47
C LYS A 77 -1.59 20.60 -19.28
N PRO A 78 -2.57 21.27 -18.64
CA PRO A 78 -3.39 20.66 -17.60
C PRO A 78 -4.07 19.38 -18.11
N SER A 79 -4.05 18.33 -17.30
CA SER A 79 -4.65 17.00 -17.57
C SER A 79 -6.18 17.03 -17.76
N SER A 80 -6.82 18.19 -17.55
CA SER A 80 -8.24 18.42 -17.75
C SER A 80 -8.47 19.88 -18.19
N GLU A 81 -9.22 20.07 -19.28
CA GLU A 81 -9.68 21.40 -19.74
C GLU A 81 -10.73 22.02 -18.80
N HIS A 82 -11.35 21.22 -17.91
CA HIS A 82 -12.45 21.64 -17.04
C HIS A 82 -12.36 21.00 -15.65
N TRP A 83 -12.87 21.71 -14.64
CA TRP A 83 -13.13 21.13 -13.31
C TRP A 83 -14.13 19.96 -13.44
N PRO A 84 -13.93 18.86 -12.67
CA PRO A 84 -14.80 17.70 -12.76
C PRO A 84 -16.25 18.10 -12.46
N LYS A 85 -17.15 17.80 -13.38
CA LYS A 85 -18.57 18.14 -13.22
C LYS A 85 -19.14 17.30 -12.06
N PRO A 86 -20.10 17.80 -11.27
CA PRO A 86 -20.70 17.03 -10.17
C PRO A 86 -21.29 15.68 -10.62
N LYS A 87 -21.71 15.56 -11.89
CA LYS A 87 -22.12 14.28 -12.50
C LYS A 87 -20.97 13.29 -12.73
N GLU A 88 -19.77 13.77 -13.07
CA GLU A 88 -18.59 12.91 -13.26
C GLU A 88 -18.11 12.40 -11.89
N VAL A 89 -18.19 13.24 -10.86
CA VAL A 89 -17.90 12.85 -9.47
C VAL A 89 -18.88 11.78 -8.99
N SER A 90 -20.18 11.93 -9.26
CA SER A 90 -21.17 10.92 -8.83
C SER A 90 -21.00 9.58 -9.55
N VAL A 91 -20.68 9.58 -10.85
CA VAL A 91 -20.40 8.35 -11.60
C VAL A 91 -19.15 7.65 -11.08
N ALA A 92 -18.07 8.41 -10.83
CA ALA A 92 -16.86 7.88 -10.22
C ALA A 92 -17.12 7.30 -8.82
N LEU A 93 -17.98 7.94 -8.02
CA LEU A 93 -18.34 7.46 -6.69
C LEU A 93 -19.11 6.14 -6.75
N VAL A 94 -20.04 6.00 -7.70
CA VAL A 94 -20.78 4.75 -7.93
C VAL A 94 -19.86 3.65 -8.43
N GLN A 95 -18.88 3.98 -9.28
CA GLN A 95 -17.91 3.01 -9.78
C GLN A 95 -16.89 2.56 -8.70
N ALA A 96 -16.58 3.43 -7.74
CA ALA A 96 -15.72 3.12 -6.59
C ALA A 96 -16.47 2.45 -5.43
N TRP A 97 -17.80 2.45 -5.46
CA TRP A 97 -18.65 1.87 -4.40
C TRP A 97 -18.27 0.42 -4.01
N PRO A 98 -18.00 -0.51 -4.95
CA PRO A 98 -17.64 -1.89 -4.60
C PRO A 98 -16.34 -1.99 -3.81
N ALA A 99 -15.33 -1.18 -4.15
CA ALA A 99 -14.06 -1.16 -3.45
C ALA A 99 -14.20 -0.54 -2.04
N LEU A 100 -15.03 0.51 -1.92
CA LEU A 100 -15.28 1.18 -0.63
C LEU A 100 -16.12 0.29 0.31
N PHE A 101 -17.09 -0.44 -0.24
CA PHE A 101 -17.86 -1.45 0.48
C PHE A 101 -16.96 -2.51 1.10
N LEU A 102 -15.90 -2.95 0.40
CA LEU A 102 -14.97 -3.94 0.91
C LEU A 102 -14.24 -3.47 2.17
N ILE A 103 -13.74 -2.23 2.16
CA ILE A 103 -13.06 -1.63 3.33
C ILE A 103 -14.02 -1.54 4.51
N VAL A 104 -15.25 -1.07 4.27
CA VAL A 104 -16.28 -0.95 5.30
C VAL A 104 -16.72 -2.32 5.82
N ALA A 105 -16.85 -3.32 4.96
CA ALA A 105 -17.23 -4.68 5.34
C ALA A 105 -16.17 -5.35 6.23
N VAL A 106 -14.89 -5.19 5.89
CA VAL A 106 -13.79 -5.77 6.68
C VAL A 106 -13.66 -5.06 8.03
N ILE A 107 -13.55 -3.73 8.04
CA ILE A 107 -13.38 -2.97 9.30
C ILE A 107 -14.64 -3.09 10.16
N GLY A 108 -15.82 -2.97 9.54
CA GLY A 108 -17.11 -3.10 10.22
C GLY A 108 -17.33 -4.49 10.77
N GLY A 109 -16.99 -5.55 10.02
CA GLY A 109 -17.12 -6.94 10.47
C GLY A 109 -16.24 -7.27 11.68
N ILE A 110 -15.01 -6.76 11.69
CA ILE A 110 -14.08 -6.92 12.83
C ILE A 110 -14.56 -6.10 14.03
N ARG A 111 -14.94 -4.83 13.85
CA ARG A 111 -15.38 -3.95 14.95
C ARG A 111 -16.71 -4.39 15.55
N ALA A 112 -17.60 -4.99 14.76
CA ALA A 112 -18.87 -5.54 15.22
C ALA A 112 -18.74 -6.93 15.86
N ASN A 113 -17.53 -7.48 16.00
CA ASN A 113 -17.26 -8.82 16.55
C ASN A 113 -18.00 -9.96 15.81
N ILE A 114 -18.37 -9.74 14.54
CA ILE A 114 -19.07 -10.74 13.73
C ILE A 114 -18.06 -11.80 13.25
N PHE A 115 -16.84 -11.38 12.93
CA PHE A 115 -15.76 -12.25 12.46
C PHE A 115 -14.43 -11.87 13.10
N THR A 116 -13.58 -12.88 13.33
CA THR A 116 -12.18 -12.64 13.73
C THR A 116 -11.35 -12.08 12.57
N PRO A 117 -10.19 -11.43 12.80
CA PRO A 117 -9.35 -10.89 11.73
C PRO A 117 -8.98 -11.93 10.67
N THR A 118 -8.77 -13.18 11.08
CA THR A 118 -8.42 -14.30 10.19
C THR A 118 -9.58 -14.69 9.28
N GLU A 119 -10.80 -14.76 9.80
CA GLU A 119 -12.03 -15.04 9.02
C GLU A 119 -12.38 -13.86 8.12
N ALA A 120 -12.25 -12.64 8.63
CA ALA A 120 -12.47 -11.42 7.85
C ALA A 120 -11.54 -11.36 6.63
N GLY A 121 -10.28 -11.81 6.77
CA GLY A 121 -9.34 -11.94 5.65
C GLY A 121 -9.82 -12.94 4.59
N ALA A 122 -10.28 -14.12 5.00
CA ALA A 122 -10.81 -15.12 4.06
C ALA A 122 -12.05 -14.60 3.31
N VAL A 123 -12.99 -13.98 4.02
CA VAL A 123 -14.18 -13.36 3.43
C VAL A 123 -13.79 -12.21 2.49
N ALA A 124 -12.82 -11.40 2.86
CA ALA A 124 -12.31 -10.31 2.01
C ALA A 124 -11.78 -10.85 0.67
N VAL A 125 -10.96 -11.91 0.68
CA VAL A 125 -10.43 -12.52 -0.55
C VAL A 125 -11.55 -13.04 -1.44
N LEU A 126 -12.56 -13.71 -0.88
CA LEU A 126 -13.73 -14.16 -1.63
C LEU A 126 -14.52 -12.99 -2.23
N LEU A 127 -14.72 -11.91 -1.48
CA LEU A 127 -15.37 -10.70 -1.95
C LEU A 127 -14.56 -9.99 -3.04
N VAL A 128 -13.24 -9.84 -2.88
CA VAL A 128 -12.34 -9.29 -3.93
C VAL A 128 -12.44 -10.13 -5.19
N MET A 129 -12.41 -11.46 -5.06
CA MET A 129 -12.48 -12.38 -6.19
C MET A 129 -13.83 -12.22 -6.92
N PHE A 130 -14.94 -12.16 -6.19
CA PHE A 130 -16.26 -11.92 -6.75
C PHE A 130 -16.37 -10.56 -7.44
N ILE A 131 -15.93 -9.48 -6.79
CA ILE A 131 -15.95 -8.12 -7.34
C ILE A 131 -15.06 -8.03 -8.59
N GLY A 132 -13.86 -8.62 -8.55
CA GLY A 132 -12.90 -8.61 -9.66
C GLY A 132 -13.37 -9.39 -10.89
N PHE A 133 -13.98 -10.57 -10.70
CA PHE A 133 -14.49 -11.39 -11.81
C PHE A 133 -15.86 -10.94 -12.31
N VAL A 134 -16.77 -10.54 -11.43
CA VAL A 134 -18.19 -10.32 -11.78
C VAL A 134 -18.48 -8.84 -12.04
N ILE A 135 -17.99 -7.94 -11.19
CA ILE A 135 -18.30 -6.51 -11.27
C ILE A 135 -17.35 -5.80 -12.25
N TYR A 136 -16.04 -5.86 -12.00
CA TYR A 136 -15.07 -5.21 -12.87
C TYR A 136 -14.75 -6.04 -14.12
N ARG A 137 -14.84 -7.38 -14.05
CA ARG A 137 -14.49 -8.32 -15.15
C ARG A 137 -13.06 -8.15 -15.70
N GLU A 138 -12.16 -7.57 -14.91
CA GLU A 138 -10.77 -7.32 -15.29
C GLU A 138 -9.80 -8.38 -14.76
N LEU A 139 -10.24 -9.21 -13.81
CA LEU A 139 -9.38 -10.22 -13.18
C LEU A 139 -9.24 -11.48 -14.04
N LYS A 140 -8.00 -11.94 -14.24
CA LYS A 140 -7.68 -13.23 -14.87
C LYS A 140 -7.21 -14.22 -13.82
N ILE A 141 -7.43 -15.52 -14.04
CA ILE A 141 -6.92 -16.59 -13.16
C ILE A 141 -5.40 -16.49 -12.94
N SER A 142 -4.65 -16.08 -13.97
CA SER A 142 -3.21 -15.84 -13.87
C SER A 142 -2.85 -14.80 -12.80
N HIS A 143 -3.64 -13.74 -12.66
CA HIS A 143 -3.40 -12.71 -11.65
C HIS A 143 -3.56 -13.26 -10.22
N VAL A 144 -4.45 -14.23 -10.03
CA VAL A 144 -4.64 -14.90 -8.73
C VAL A 144 -3.38 -15.70 -8.37
N PHE A 145 -2.84 -16.48 -9.30
CA PHE A 145 -1.60 -17.23 -9.07
C PHE A 145 -0.40 -16.30 -8.83
N THR A 146 -0.28 -15.21 -9.59
CA THR A 146 0.76 -14.20 -9.37
C THR A 146 0.64 -13.59 -7.98
N ALA A 147 -0.55 -13.13 -7.59
CA ALA A 147 -0.79 -12.53 -6.28
C ALA A 147 -0.49 -13.50 -5.13
N LEU A 148 -0.86 -14.77 -5.27
CA LEU A 148 -0.55 -15.80 -4.28
C LEU A 148 0.96 -16.02 -4.15
N SER A 149 1.67 -16.09 -5.28
CA SER A 149 3.13 -16.27 -5.28
C SER A 149 3.88 -15.08 -4.68
N GLU A 150 3.40 -13.87 -4.94
CA GLU A 150 3.95 -12.63 -4.39
C GLU A 150 3.71 -12.54 -2.88
N THR A 151 2.48 -12.83 -2.45
CA THR A 151 2.12 -12.90 -1.03
C THR A 151 2.97 -13.95 -0.30
N ALA A 152 3.12 -15.14 -0.86
CA ALA A 152 3.94 -16.20 -0.26
C ALA A 152 5.41 -15.79 -0.12
N ARG A 153 5.98 -15.10 -1.12
CA ARG A 153 7.36 -14.58 -1.06
C ARG A 153 7.52 -13.52 0.03
N SER A 154 6.57 -12.58 0.12
CA SER A 154 6.59 -11.54 1.15
C SER A 154 6.43 -12.12 2.56
N THR A 155 5.53 -13.09 2.75
CA THR A 155 5.37 -13.77 4.05
C THR A 155 6.63 -14.57 4.41
N ALA A 156 7.22 -15.28 3.45
CA ALA A 156 8.46 -16.03 3.67
C ALA A 156 9.62 -15.11 4.09
N SER A 157 9.80 -13.96 3.44
CA SER A 157 10.86 -13.02 3.82
C SER A 157 10.67 -12.48 5.24
N VAL A 158 9.42 -12.20 5.65
CA VAL A 158 9.11 -11.73 7.00
C VAL A 158 9.36 -12.83 8.04
N MET A 159 8.87 -14.06 7.79
CA MET A 159 9.07 -15.20 8.70
C MET A 159 10.56 -15.50 8.92
N LEU A 160 11.37 -15.51 7.86
CA LEU A 160 12.81 -15.76 7.99
C LEU A 160 13.53 -14.72 8.86
N ILE A 161 13.10 -13.45 8.79
CA ILE A 161 13.65 -12.38 9.63
C ILE A 161 13.24 -12.61 11.09
N THR A 162 11.95 -12.87 11.33
CA THR A 162 11.43 -13.14 12.68
C THR A 162 12.06 -14.38 13.32
N ASP A 163 12.30 -15.44 12.54
CA ASP A 163 12.96 -16.66 13.02
C ASP A 163 14.41 -16.40 13.45
N ASN A 164 15.17 -15.60 12.67
CA ASN A 164 16.52 -15.20 13.05
C ASN A 164 16.53 -14.41 14.35
N ILE A 165 15.65 -13.41 14.48
CA ILE A 165 15.53 -12.59 15.71
C ILE A 165 15.17 -13.47 16.90
N THR A 166 14.25 -14.40 16.74
CA THR A 166 13.85 -15.33 17.79
C THR A 166 15.04 -16.21 18.19
N SER A 167 15.77 -16.78 17.23
CA SER A 167 16.92 -17.63 17.52
C SER A 167 18.05 -16.90 18.27
N SER A 168 18.27 -15.62 17.98
CA SER A 168 19.25 -14.77 18.67
C SER A 168 18.82 -14.51 20.12
N ASN A 169 17.56 -14.11 20.32
CA ASN A 169 16.99 -13.89 21.66
C ASN A 169 17.05 -15.17 22.53
N TYR A 170 16.73 -16.33 21.95
CA TYR A 170 16.86 -17.61 22.66
C TYR A 170 18.32 -17.95 23.00
N GLY A 171 19.28 -17.52 22.18
CA GLY A 171 20.71 -17.66 22.46
C GLY A 171 21.18 -16.80 23.63
N GLU A 172 20.70 -15.56 23.72
CA GLU A 172 21.01 -14.62 24.81
C GLU A 172 20.37 -15.04 26.14
N CYS A 173 19.10 -15.47 26.11
CA CYS A 173 18.44 -16.05 27.29
C CYS A 173 19.14 -17.34 27.77
N ARG A 174 19.71 -18.16 26.87
CA ARG A 174 20.51 -19.34 27.26
C ARG A 174 21.92 -18.99 27.75
N ALA A 175 22.48 -17.89 27.28
CA ALA A 175 23.78 -17.38 27.73
C ALA A 175 23.70 -16.68 29.09
N GLY A 176 22.50 -16.51 29.67
CA GLY A 176 22.29 -15.86 30.96
C GLY A 176 22.60 -14.37 30.94
N LEU A 177 22.54 -13.74 29.77
CA LEU A 177 22.93 -12.35 29.54
C LEU A 177 21.74 -11.39 29.57
N ASP A 178 20.65 -11.76 30.25
CA ASP A 178 19.54 -10.85 30.59
C ASP A 178 19.96 -9.94 31.76
N ILE A 179 20.86 -9.00 31.50
CA ILE A 179 21.03 -7.80 32.33
C ILE A 179 20.41 -6.65 31.55
N PHE A 180 19.13 -6.43 31.82
CA PHE A 180 18.31 -5.22 31.57
C PHE A 180 19.13 -3.91 31.55
N PRO A 181 18.71 -2.89 30.77
CA PRO A 181 17.40 -2.25 30.96
C PRO A 181 16.54 -2.04 29.72
#